data_AF-A0A2S7PQP0-F1
#
_entry.id   AF-A0A2S7PQP0-F1
#
_cell.length_a   1.000
_cell.length_b   1.000
_cell.length_c   1.000
_cell.angle_alpha   90.00
_cell.angle_beta   90.00
_cell.angle_gamma   90.00
#
_symmetry.space_group_name_H-M   'P 1'
#
loop_
_entity.id
_entity.type
_entity.pdbx_description
1 polymer ?
#
loop_
_entity_poly.entity_id
_entity_poly.type
_entity_poly.pdbx_seq_one_letter_code
_entity_poly.pdbx_strand_id
1 'polypeptide(L)'
;MLPDMEIDDFEARTAAFVSWLAEMGVRISPKITLADQRAEGRGRGVVAQDDIEDDEILFSIPRNAVLNTQNIASTSISPLLKTLDDMPSWLSGYPTGVPGSAG
;
A
#
# COMPACT_ATOMS: atom_id res chain seq x y z
N MET A 1 -24.65 9.68 -21.74
CA MET A 1 -23.31 9.41 -21.18
C MET A 1 -23.33 9.98 -19.77
N LEU A 2 -23.67 9.14 -18.79
CA LEU A 2 -23.60 9.51 -17.38
C LEU A 2 -22.13 9.28 -16.98
N PRO A 3 -21.47 10.22 -16.26
CA PRO A 3 -20.13 9.96 -15.76
C PRO A 3 -20.22 8.75 -14.83
N ASP A 4 -19.22 7.87 -14.90
CA ASP A 4 -19.01 6.81 -13.93
C ASP A 4 -18.94 7.46 -12.55
N MET A 5 -20.09 7.52 -11.89
CA MET A 5 -20.18 7.78 -10.47
C MET A 5 -19.65 6.49 -9.84
N GLU A 6 -18.32 6.36 -9.74
CA GLU A 6 -17.71 5.42 -8.80
C GLU A 6 -18.45 5.64 -7.49
N ILE A 7 -19.23 4.65 -7.06
CA ILE A 7 -19.85 4.67 -5.74
C ILE A 7 -18.68 4.75 -4.76
N ASP A 8 -18.50 5.94 -4.20
CA ASP A 8 -17.31 6.33 -3.47
C ASP A 8 -17.29 5.67 -2.08
N ASP A 9 -16.87 4.41 -2.04
CA ASP A 9 -16.61 3.69 -0.80
C ASP A 9 -15.27 4.11 -0.16
N PHE A 10 -14.72 5.29 -0.49
CA PHE A 10 -13.46 5.76 0.10
C PHE A 10 -13.49 5.67 1.62
N GLU A 11 -14.52 6.22 2.25
CA GLU A 11 -14.64 6.25 3.71
C GLU A 11 -14.70 4.83 4.28
N ALA A 12 -15.57 3.98 3.73
CA ALA A 12 -15.74 2.59 4.18
C ALA A 12 -14.45 1.77 4.02
N ARG A 13 -13.77 1.91 2.88
CA ARG A 13 -12.50 1.21 2.60
C ARG A 13 -11.37 1.74 3.45
N THR A 14 -11.35 3.04 3.73
CA THR A 14 -10.36 3.67 4.61
C THR A 14 -10.57 3.23 6.05
N ALA A 15 -11.81 3.18 6.54
CA ALA A 15 -12.13 2.66 7.86
C ALA A 15 -11.71 1.18 8.01
N ALA A 16 -12.04 0.35 7.02
CA ALA A 16 -11.61 -1.06 7.01
C ALA A 16 -10.08 -1.20 6.98
N PHE A 17 -9.40 -0.38 6.20
CA PHE A 17 -7.94 -0.37 6.11
C PHE A 17 -7.28 0.05 7.43
N VAL A 18 -7.77 1.11 8.08
CA VAL A 18 -7.25 1.56 9.38
C VAL A 18 -7.49 0.51 10.47
N SER A 19 -8.65 -0.15 10.47
CA SER A 19 -8.93 -1.27 11.37
C SER A 19 -7.94 -2.43 11.17
N TRP A 20 -7.72 -2.82 9.92
CA TRP A 20 -6.76 -3.88 9.58
C TRP A 20 -5.33 -3.52 9.98
N LEU A 21 -4.90 -2.26 9.78
CA LEU A 21 -3.59 -1.79 10.23
C LEU A 21 -3.42 -1.94 11.75
N ALA A 22 -4.45 -1.57 12.52
CA ALA A 22 -4.43 -1.72 13.98
C ALA A 22 -4.30 -3.20 14.40
N GLU A 23 -5.00 -4.12 13.73
CA GLU A 23 -4.89 -5.57 13.96
C GLU A 23 -3.47 -6.09 13.67
N MET A 24 -2.80 -5.54 12.64
CA MET A 24 -1.43 -5.88 12.29
C MET A 24 -0.38 -5.27 13.24
N GLY A 25 -0.80 -4.49 14.23
CA GLY A 25 0.07 -3.83 15.20
C GLY A 25 0.70 -2.52 14.70
N VAL A 26 0.19 -1.96 13.61
CA VAL A 26 0.56 -0.62 13.15
C VAL A 26 -0.03 0.42 14.09
N ARG A 27 0.77 1.41 14.47
CA ARG A 27 0.30 2.56 15.25
C ARG A 27 0.24 3.80 14.37
N ILE A 28 -0.83 4.56 14.48
CA ILE A 28 -1.07 5.81 13.76
C ILE A 28 -1.38 6.89 14.81
N SER A 29 -0.72 8.05 14.70
CA SER A 29 -0.98 9.19 15.57
C SER A 29 -2.37 9.76 15.31
N PRO A 30 -3.15 10.13 16.35
CA PRO A 30 -4.45 10.79 16.16
C PRO A 30 -4.33 12.15 15.47
N LYS A 31 -3.14 12.76 15.44
CA LYS A 31 -2.87 14.03 14.77
C LYS A 31 -2.84 13.93 13.24
N ILE A 32 -2.95 12.74 12.68
CA ILE A 32 -2.98 12.54 11.23
C ILE A 32 -4.21 11.74 10.81
N THR A 33 -4.67 11.97 9.58
CA THR A 33 -5.76 11.19 8.97
C THR A 33 -5.52 10.96 7.49
N LEU A 34 -6.18 9.94 6.94
CA LEU A 34 -6.20 9.69 5.51
C LEU A 34 -7.27 10.57 4.86
N ALA A 35 -6.85 11.39 3.90
CA ALA A 35 -7.73 12.27 3.13
C ALA A 35 -7.85 11.80 1.68
N ASP A 36 -9.05 11.92 1.13
CA ASP A 36 -9.27 11.81 -0.30
C ASP A 36 -9.03 13.16 -0.97
N GLN A 37 -7.99 13.26 -1.78
CA GLN A 37 -7.64 14.43 -2.58
C GLN A 37 -7.70 14.09 -4.09
N ARG A 38 -8.46 13.07 -4.48
CA ARG A 38 -8.66 12.71 -5.90
C ARG A 38 -9.30 13.84 -6.68
N ALA A 39 -10.19 14.60 -6.04
CA ALA A 39 -10.80 15.80 -6.62
C ALA A 39 -9.76 16.85 -7.04
N GLU A 40 -8.60 16.87 -6.39
CA GLU A 40 -7.47 17.77 -6.69
C GLU A 40 -6.41 17.12 -7.59
N GLY A 41 -6.65 15.89 -8.06
CA GLY A 41 -5.68 15.12 -8.85
C GLY A 41 -4.50 14.57 -8.05
N ARG A 42 -4.58 14.61 -6.71
CA ARG A 42 -3.48 14.21 -5.79
C ARG A 42 -3.64 12.81 -5.21
N GLY A 43 -4.79 12.17 -5.47
CA GLY A 43 -5.07 10.81 -5.01
C GLY A 43 -5.40 10.76 -3.52
N ARG A 44 -4.97 9.71 -2.83
CA ARG A 44 -5.19 9.53 -1.38
C ARG A 44 -3.91 9.88 -0.63
N GLY A 45 -4.01 10.67 0.42
CA GLY A 45 -2.85 11.16 1.18
C GLY A 45 -3.08 11.18 2.68
N VAL A 46 -2.02 11.47 3.43
CA VAL A 46 -2.09 11.72 4.87
C VAL A 46 -2.06 13.23 5.09
N VAL A 47 -2.96 13.73 5.92
CA VAL A 47 -3.02 15.15 6.33
C VAL A 47 -2.93 15.27 7.83
N ALA A 48 -2.34 16.37 8.31
CA ALA A 48 -2.35 16.73 9.72
C ALA A 48 -3.73 17.25 10.12
N GLN A 49 -4.22 16.81 11.27
CA GLN A 49 -5.43 17.31 11.94
C GLN A 49 -5.08 18.28 13.06
N ASP A 50 -3.83 18.27 13.52
CA ASP A 50 -3.33 19.08 14.63
C ASP A 50 -1.83 19.38 14.41
N ASP A 51 -1.27 20.28 15.22
CA ASP A 51 0.14 20.66 15.15
C ASP A 51 1.05 19.47 15.49
N ILE A 52 2.02 19.20 14.62
CA ILE A 52 2.98 18.10 14.74
C ILE A 52 4.31 18.70 15.17
N GLU A 53 4.85 18.22 16.28
CA GLU A 53 6.16 18.67 16.78
C GLU A 53 7.31 18.01 16.01
N ASP A 54 8.48 18.63 16.02
CA ASP A 54 9.69 18.02 15.48
C ASP A 54 10.00 16.70 16.21
N ASP A 55 10.45 15.69 15.45
CA ASP A 55 10.72 14.32 15.92
C ASP A 55 9.49 13.55 16.47
N GLU A 56 8.25 14.03 16.25
CA GLU A 56 7.04 13.30 16.62
C GLU A 56 6.81 12.06 15.71
N ILE A 57 6.55 10.91 16.33
CA ILE A 57 6.24 9.67 15.61
C ILE A 57 4.80 9.70 15.11
N LEU A 58 4.63 9.88 13.80
CA LEU A 58 3.31 9.90 13.16
C LEU A 58 2.72 8.51 12.94
N PHE A 59 3.55 7.52 12.62
CA PHE A 59 3.13 6.13 12.54
C PHE A 59 4.33 5.19 12.74
N SER A 60 4.05 3.96 13.15
CA SER A 60 5.06 2.89 13.20
C SER A 60 4.50 1.61 12.61
N ILE A 61 5.29 0.98 11.75
CA ILE A 61 4.91 -0.25 11.03
C ILE A 61 5.83 -1.37 11.50
N PRO A 62 5.30 -2.41 12.16
CA PRO A 62 6.12 -3.54 12.56
C PRO A 62 6.53 -4.34 11.31
N ARG A 63 7.74 -4.93 11.33
CA ARG A 63 8.33 -5.55 10.13
C ARG A 63 7.51 -6.71 9.57
N ASN A 64 6.71 -7.38 10.39
CA ASN A 64 5.79 -8.46 9.99
C ASN A 64 4.56 -7.94 9.21
N ALA A 65 4.19 -6.67 9.36
CA ALA A 65 3.06 -6.06 8.64
C ALA A 65 3.43 -5.66 7.20
N VAL A 66 4.72 -5.63 6.87
CA VAL A 66 5.20 -5.30 5.53
C VAL A 66 5.05 -6.51 4.62
N LEU A 67 4.43 -6.32 3.45
CA LEU A 67 4.42 -7.36 2.43
C LEU A 67 5.83 -7.50 1.83
N ASN A 68 6.47 -8.64 2.09
CA ASN A 68 7.77 -8.99 1.51
C ASN A 68 7.87 -10.52 1.33
N THR A 69 8.85 -10.99 0.57
CA THR A 69 9.03 -12.41 0.25
C THR A 69 9.15 -13.31 1.48
N GLN A 70 9.68 -12.81 2.60
CA GLN A 70 9.81 -13.56 3.85
C GLN A 70 8.47 -13.66 4.59
N ASN A 71 7.69 -12.57 4.61
CA ASN A 71 6.39 -12.53 5.28
C ASN A 71 5.28 -13.19 4.46
N ILE A 72 5.41 -13.25 3.12
CA ILE A 72 4.48 -13.95 2.21
C ILE A 72 4.47 -15.46 2.47
N ALA A 73 5.61 -16.05 2.86
CA ALA A 73 5.73 -17.50 3.06
C ALA A 73 4.84 -18.04 4.21
N SER A 74 4.40 -17.18 5.14
CA SER A 74 3.54 -17.56 6.27
C SER A 74 2.05 -17.46 5.95
N THR A 75 1.67 -16.80 4.86
CA THR A 75 0.26 -16.64 4.47
C THR A 75 0.00 -17.58 3.31
N SER A 76 -1.14 -18.26 3.30
CA SER A 76 -1.56 -19.16 2.22
C SER A 76 -1.91 -18.34 0.95
N ILE A 77 -0.92 -17.71 0.34
CA ILE A 77 -1.05 -16.88 -0.87
C ILE A 77 -0.55 -17.64 -2.11
N SER A 78 -0.70 -18.96 -2.14
CA SER A 78 -0.31 -19.82 -3.25
C SER A 78 -0.69 -19.29 -4.65
N PRO A 79 -1.83 -18.61 -4.87
CA PRO A 79 -2.14 -17.98 -6.15
C PRO A 79 -1.23 -16.80 -6.49
N LEU A 80 -0.87 -15.97 -5.51
CA LEU A 80 0.00 -14.80 -5.71
C LEU A 80 1.44 -15.22 -6.00
N LEU A 81 1.94 -16.26 -5.34
CA LEU A 81 3.27 -16.81 -5.61
C LEU A 81 3.38 -17.30 -7.06
N LYS A 82 2.34 -17.99 -7.55
CA LYS A 82 2.27 -18.40 -8.96
C LYS A 82 2.26 -17.20 -9.91
N THR A 83 1.49 -16.16 -9.60
CA THR A 83 1.48 -14.93 -10.40
C THR A 83 2.84 -14.22 -10.39
N LEU A 84 3.57 -14.24 -9.27
CA LEU A 84 4.93 -13.68 -9.17
C LEU A 84 5.96 -14.50 -9.96
N ASP A 85 5.85 -15.83 -9.96
CA ASP A 85 6.68 -16.71 -10.81
C ASP A 85 6.37 -16.54 -12.30
N ASP A 86 5.10 -16.29 -12.64
CA ASP A 86 4.64 -16.05 -14.01
C ASP A 86 4.94 -14.60 -14.48
N MET A 87 5.42 -13.71 -13.61
CA MET A 87 5.81 -12.35 -14.00
C MET A 87 7.15 -12.36 -14.77
N PRO A 88 7.25 -11.63 -15.89
CA PRO A 88 8.50 -11.53 -16.63
C PRO A 88 9.61 -10.92 -15.76
N SER A 89 10.85 -11.42 -15.95
CA SER A 89 11.98 -11.21 -15.04
C SER A 89 12.31 -9.75 -14.70
N TRP A 90 11.96 -8.80 -15.57
CA TRP A 90 12.13 -7.36 -15.35
C TRP A 90 11.21 -6.77 -14.27
N LEU A 91 10.12 -7.46 -13.89
CA LEU A 91 9.22 -7.08 -12.78
C LEU A 91 9.62 -7.73 -11.43
N SER A 92 10.43 -8.79 -11.46
CA SER A 92 10.86 -9.56 -10.27
C SER A 92 12.14 -9.00 -9.62
N GLY A 93 12.79 -8.01 -10.23
CA GLY A 93 13.98 -7.34 -9.68
C GLY A 93 15.28 -8.15 -9.76
N TYR A 94 15.28 -9.34 -10.38
CA TYR A 94 16.50 -10.05 -10.70
C TYR A 94 17.11 -9.50 -11.99
N PRO A 95 18.38 -9.05 -11.99
CA PRO A 95 19.05 -8.60 -13.21
C PRO A 95 19.44 -9.84 -14.01
N THR A 96 18.50 -10.38 -14.77
CA THR A 96 18.84 -11.32 -15.85
C THR A 96 18.94 -10.51 -17.13
N GLY A 97 20.14 -10.53 -17.70
CA GLY A 97 20.51 -9.75 -18.86
C GLY A 97 19.49 -9.89 -19.99
N VAL A 98 19.13 -8.75 -20.56
CA VAL A 98 18.31 -8.61 -21.76
C VAL A 98 18.86 -9.53 -22.86
N PRO A 99 18.12 -10.54 -23.35
CA PRO A 99 18.50 -11.26 -24.54
C PRO A 99 18.00 -10.47 -25.74
N GLY A 100 18.87 -9.66 -26.35
CA GLY A 100 18.47 -8.84 -27.49
C GLY A 100 19.51 -7.91 -28.10
N SER A 101 20.80 -8.11 -27.84
CA SER A 101 21.88 -7.41 -28.55
C SER A 101 22.66 -8.40 -29.42
N ALA A 102 22.02 -8.87 -30.48
CA ALA A 102 22.68 -9.46 -31.63
C ALA A 102 21.90 -9.04 -32.88
N GLY A 103 22.53 -8.24 -33.73
CA GLY A 103 21.99 -7.73 -34.99
C GLY A 103 22.31 -6.27 -35.20
#